data_AF-A0A972TEY2-F1
#
_entry.id   AF-A0A972TEY2-F1
#
_cell.length_a   1.000
_cell.length_b   1.000
_cell.length_c   1.000
_cell.angle_alpha   90.00
_cell.angle_beta   90.00
_cell.angle_gamma   90.00
#
_symmetry.space_group_name_H-M   'P 1'
#
loop_
_entity.id
_entity.type
_entity.pdbx_description
1 polymer ?
#
loop_
_entity_poly.entity_id
_entity_poly.type
_entity_poly.pdbx_seq_one_letter_code
_entity_poly.pdbx_strand_id
1 'polypeptide(L)'
;MRYKIKFLTRKEIQEISNNFLLKFHPTLELPIPIEEIIEFKLGMDIIPVPGLKAAAEKMELNIDAFYSHLDDSISVDNFIYSKRETRYRLTLAHELGHKFLHEYVYRKAQFNLMSKYVNFINNFPIEEREKAEWQAYEFAGRILIPQQALVSKFNAAIETVQKETEISYKDNHAKVEDMAIKYYLQEAFNVSEIPIRIRLETEGIIEKRRLGET
;
A
#
# COMPACT_ATOMS: atom_id res chain seq x y z
N MET A 1 -27.19 -11.09 -3.06
CA MET A 1 -27.02 -10.10 -1.96
C MET A 1 -26.26 -8.92 -2.56
N ARG A 2 -26.72 -7.66 -2.45
CA ARG A 2 -25.99 -6.52 -3.01
C ARG A 2 -24.94 -6.03 -2.00
N TYR A 3 -23.67 -6.24 -2.29
CA TYR A 3 -22.57 -5.65 -1.51
C TYR A 3 -22.49 -4.15 -1.79
N LYS A 4 -22.27 -3.34 -0.74
CA LYS A 4 -22.14 -1.88 -0.85
C LYS A 4 -20.97 -1.40 0.00
N ILE A 5 -20.07 -0.65 -0.63
CA ILE A 5 -18.88 -0.08 -0.01
C ILE A 5 -19.19 1.35 0.41
N LYS A 6 -19.00 1.64 1.71
CA LYS A 6 -19.03 3.01 2.22
C LYS A 6 -17.84 3.74 1.58
N PHE A 7 -18.14 4.85 0.89
CA PHE A 7 -17.09 5.73 0.42
C PHE A 7 -16.44 6.43 1.60
N LEU A 8 -15.12 6.35 1.68
CA LEU A 8 -14.26 7.01 2.63
C LEU A 8 -13.44 8.06 1.90
N THR A 9 -13.42 9.27 2.43
CA THR A 9 -12.55 10.34 1.94
C THR A 9 -11.09 10.03 2.24
N ARG A 10 -10.16 10.65 1.51
CA ARG A 10 -8.71 10.55 1.80
C ARG A 10 -8.38 10.93 3.25
N LYS A 11 -9.09 11.93 3.82
CA LYS A 11 -8.93 12.35 5.20
C LYS A 11 -9.36 11.26 6.19
N GLU A 12 -10.52 10.63 5.97
CA GLU A 12 -10.95 9.49 6.80
C GLU A 12 -9.94 8.34 6.72
N ILE A 13 -9.44 8.02 5.53
CA ILE A 13 -8.42 6.96 5.35
C ILE A 13 -7.12 7.35 6.06
N GLN A 14 -6.70 8.62 5.99
CA GLN A 14 -5.54 9.13 6.71
C GLN A 14 -5.67 8.96 8.23
N GLU A 15 -6.82 9.31 8.79
CA GLU A 15 -7.08 9.13 10.21
C GLU A 15 -7.02 7.64 10.60
N ILE A 16 -7.62 6.76 9.79
CA ILE A 16 -7.59 5.31 10.03
C ILE A 16 -6.16 4.75 9.92
N SER A 17 -5.40 5.14 8.90
CA SER A 17 -4.00 4.72 8.72
C SER A 17 -3.10 5.23 9.85
N ASN A 18 -3.28 6.47 10.29
CA ASN A 18 -2.52 7.01 11.43
C ASN A 18 -2.84 6.26 12.71
N ASN A 19 -4.12 5.98 12.98
CA ASN A 19 -4.52 5.19 14.14
C ASN A 19 -3.98 3.76 14.09
N PHE A 20 -3.95 3.14 12.90
CA PHE A 20 -3.31 1.84 12.69
C PHE A 20 -1.84 1.88 13.09
N LEU A 21 -1.06 2.84 12.56
CA LEU A 21 0.36 2.97 12.87
C LEU A 21 0.60 3.28 14.34
N LEU A 22 -0.15 4.21 14.94
CA LEU A 22 -0.03 4.53 16.37
C LEU A 22 -0.29 3.32 17.27
N LYS A 23 -1.20 2.43 16.85
CA LYS A 23 -1.52 1.22 17.61
C LYS A 23 -0.48 0.11 17.45
N PHE A 24 0.00 -0.12 16.23
CA PHE A 24 0.77 -1.32 15.91
C PHE A 24 2.27 -1.07 15.68
N HIS A 25 2.66 0.17 15.35
CA HIS A 25 4.05 0.57 15.11
C HIS A 25 4.28 2.05 15.46
N PRO A 26 4.14 2.45 16.75
CA PRO A 26 4.18 3.85 17.17
C PRO A 26 5.56 4.51 17.00
N THR A 27 6.63 3.73 16.86
CA THR A 27 7.98 4.27 16.63
C THR A 27 8.10 4.91 15.25
N LEU A 28 7.26 4.49 14.29
CA LEU A 28 7.31 4.91 12.88
C LEU A 28 8.70 4.69 12.24
N GLU A 29 9.50 3.77 12.81
CA GLU A 29 10.79 3.40 12.25
C GLU A 29 10.60 2.79 10.86
N LEU A 30 11.42 3.24 9.92
CA LEU A 30 11.36 2.82 8.53
C LEU A 30 12.42 1.75 8.23
N PRO A 31 12.14 0.82 7.30
CA PRO A 31 10.84 0.64 6.63
C PRO A 31 9.81 0.03 7.58
N ILE A 32 8.52 0.33 7.37
CA ILE A 32 7.44 -0.17 8.24
C ILE A 32 7.41 -1.71 8.17
N PRO A 33 7.51 -2.45 9.30
CA PRO A 33 7.66 -3.90 9.30
C PRO A 33 6.29 -4.58 9.14
N ILE A 34 5.72 -4.50 7.93
CA ILE A 34 4.33 -4.90 7.68
C ILE A 34 4.07 -6.37 7.98
N GLU A 35 5.03 -7.26 7.70
CA GLU A 35 4.93 -8.69 8.00
C GLU A 35 4.87 -8.94 9.51
N GLU A 36 5.77 -8.32 10.28
CA GLU A 36 5.78 -8.45 11.74
C GLU A 36 4.49 -7.90 12.37
N ILE A 37 3.95 -6.82 11.81
CA ILE A 37 2.66 -6.28 12.25
C ILE A 37 1.56 -7.31 12.00
N ILE A 38 1.52 -7.94 10.82
CA ILE A 38 0.51 -8.94 10.45
C ILE A 38 0.64 -10.18 11.34
N GLU A 39 1.82 -10.80 11.41
CA GLU A 39 1.99 -12.08 12.11
C GLU A 39 1.98 -11.91 13.63
N PHE A 40 2.72 -10.93 14.17
CA PHE A 40 2.94 -10.84 15.61
C PHE A 40 2.02 -9.86 16.33
N LYS A 41 1.52 -8.81 15.67
CA LYS A 41 0.63 -7.83 16.31
C LYS A 41 -0.85 -8.09 16.04
N LEU A 42 -1.18 -8.56 14.84
CA LEU A 42 -2.54 -8.92 14.47
C LEU A 42 -2.84 -10.41 14.69
N GLY A 43 -1.81 -11.26 14.78
CA GLY A 43 -1.99 -12.70 14.96
C GLY A 43 -2.52 -13.38 13.71
N MET A 44 -2.20 -12.85 12.53
CA MET A 44 -2.67 -13.32 11.23
C MET A 44 -1.58 -14.15 10.53
N ASP A 45 -1.99 -15.18 9.80
CA ASP A 45 -1.05 -15.97 9.00
C ASP A 45 -0.82 -15.35 7.62
N ILE A 46 0.44 -15.33 7.16
CA ILE A 46 0.77 -15.07 5.75
C ILE A 46 1.10 -16.41 5.10
N ILE A 47 0.29 -16.80 4.11
CA ILE A 47 0.36 -18.14 3.49
C ILE A 47 0.83 -18.00 2.05
N PRO A 48 2.08 -18.39 1.72
CA PRO A 48 2.54 -18.45 0.33
C PRO A 48 1.85 -19.60 -0.41
N VAL A 49 1.18 -19.28 -1.52
CA VAL A 49 0.45 -20.23 -2.36
C VAL A 49 1.12 -20.29 -3.74
N PRO A 50 1.76 -21.41 -4.12
CA PRO A 50 2.38 -21.57 -5.42
C PRO A 50 1.38 -21.43 -6.57
N GLY A 51 1.65 -20.52 -7.51
CA GLY A 51 0.85 -20.35 -8.72
C GLY A 51 -0.52 -19.70 -8.50
N LEU A 52 -0.75 -19.06 -7.34
CA LEU A 52 -1.97 -18.33 -7.04
C LEU A 52 -2.29 -17.30 -8.12
N LYS A 53 -1.30 -16.49 -8.49
CA LYS A 53 -1.45 -15.44 -9.50
C LYS A 53 -1.81 -16.03 -10.86
N ALA A 54 -1.08 -17.06 -11.28
CA ALA A 54 -1.33 -17.73 -12.55
C ALA A 54 -2.71 -18.42 -12.59
N ALA A 55 -3.19 -18.95 -11.46
CA ALA A 55 -4.53 -19.53 -11.35
C ALA A 55 -5.62 -18.45 -11.44
N ALA A 56 -5.43 -17.29 -10.80
CA ALA A 56 -6.33 -16.16 -10.90
C ALA A 56 -6.39 -15.59 -12.33
N GLU A 57 -5.24 -15.50 -13.02
CA GLU A 57 -5.17 -15.01 -14.40
C GLU A 57 -5.93 -15.89 -15.40
N LYS A 58 -5.93 -17.21 -15.19
CA LYS A 58 -6.77 -18.15 -15.97
C LYS A 58 -8.27 -17.91 -15.77
N MET A 59 -8.65 -17.20 -14.71
CA MET A 59 -10.01 -16.77 -14.40
C MET A 59 -10.24 -15.29 -14.74
N GLU A 60 -9.35 -14.69 -15.54
CA GLU A 60 -9.38 -13.28 -15.95
C GLU A 60 -9.29 -12.28 -14.78
N LEU A 61 -8.66 -12.69 -13.68
CA LEU A 61 -8.43 -11.86 -12.50
C LEU A 61 -6.93 -11.59 -12.30
N ASN A 62 -6.59 -10.35 -11.94
CA ASN A 62 -5.23 -9.96 -11.61
C ASN A 62 -5.06 -9.89 -10.09
N ILE A 63 -4.88 -11.05 -9.45
CA ILE A 63 -4.81 -11.19 -7.98
C ILE A 63 -3.41 -11.64 -7.59
N ASP A 64 -2.73 -10.85 -6.76
CA ASP A 64 -1.44 -11.22 -6.16
C ASP A 64 -1.62 -11.88 -4.78
N ALA A 65 -2.67 -11.49 -4.05
CA ALA A 65 -3.06 -12.06 -2.75
C ALA A 65 -4.55 -11.86 -2.49
N PHE A 66 -5.07 -12.52 -1.45
CA PHE A 66 -6.39 -12.21 -0.90
C PHE A 66 -6.41 -12.45 0.61
N TYR A 67 -7.11 -11.58 1.33
CA TYR A 67 -7.45 -11.74 2.75
C TYR A 67 -8.67 -12.66 2.94
N SER A 68 -8.57 -13.64 3.84
CA SER A 68 -9.72 -14.41 4.33
C SER A 68 -10.00 -14.08 5.79
N HIS A 69 -11.26 -13.73 6.07
CA HIS A 69 -11.73 -13.52 7.44
C HIS A 69 -11.93 -14.83 8.23
N LEU A 70 -12.08 -15.97 7.55
CA LEU A 70 -12.47 -17.22 8.24
C LEU A 70 -11.32 -17.84 9.05
N ASP A 71 -10.09 -17.70 8.57
CA ASP A 71 -8.87 -18.19 9.20
C ASP A 71 -7.90 -17.05 9.57
N ASP A 72 -8.36 -15.81 9.43
CA ASP A 72 -7.59 -14.58 9.64
C ASP A 72 -6.22 -14.61 8.95
N SER A 73 -6.21 -14.99 7.67
CA SER A 73 -4.99 -15.17 6.88
C SER A 73 -4.95 -14.28 5.63
N ILE A 74 -3.74 -14.04 5.13
CA ILE A 74 -3.48 -13.48 3.81
C ILE A 74 -2.79 -14.55 2.96
N SER A 75 -3.48 -15.04 1.94
CA SER A 75 -2.92 -15.95 0.96
C SER A 75 -2.25 -15.14 -0.15
N VAL A 76 -0.95 -15.31 -0.36
CA VAL A 76 -0.15 -14.54 -1.34
C VAL A 76 0.54 -15.46 -2.33
N ASP A 77 0.67 -15.04 -3.59
CA ASP A 77 1.41 -15.80 -4.59
C ASP A 77 2.88 -16.00 -4.17
N ASN A 78 3.35 -17.25 -4.22
CA ASN A 78 4.70 -17.60 -3.75
C ASN A 78 5.82 -16.90 -4.53
N PHE A 79 5.64 -16.59 -5.81
CA PHE A 79 6.65 -15.85 -6.58
C PHE A 79 6.72 -14.39 -6.11
N ILE A 80 5.57 -13.77 -5.81
CA ILE A 80 5.53 -12.43 -5.24
C ILE A 80 6.21 -12.42 -3.86
N TYR A 81 5.80 -13.34 -2.98
CA TYR A 81 6.39 -13.54 -1.65
C TYR A 81 7.92 -13.67 -1.69
N SER A 82 8.46 -14.54 -2.56
CA SER A 82 9.89 -14.90 -2.53
C SER A 82 10.80 -14.09 -3.44
N LYS A 83 10.28 -13.37 -4.44
CA LYS A 83 11.08 -12.72 -5.50
C LYS A 83 10.74 -11.26 -5.76
N ARG A 84 9.73 -10.70 -5.09
CA ARG A 84 9.24 -9.33 -5.37
C ARG A 84 8.92 -8.56 -4.08
N GLU A 85 9.92 -8.40 -3.22
CA GLU A 85 9.79 -7.78 -1.89
C GLU A 85 8.95 -6.49 -1.85
N THR A 86 9.28 -5.48 -2.65
CA THR A 86 8.55 -4.20 -2.65
C THR A 86 7.09 -4.34 -3.08
N ARG A 87 6.79 -5.25 -4.01
CA ARG A 87 5.43 -5.58 -4.44
C ARG A 87 4.70 -6.37 -3.37
N TYR A 88 5.36 -7.35 -2.78
CA TYR A 88 4.85 -8.17 -1.68
C TYR A 88 4.42 -7.31 -0.49
N ARG A 89 5.27 -6.38 -0.05
CA ARG A 89 4.96 -5.44 1.04
C ARG A 89 3.72 -4.59 0.73
N LEU A 90 3.61 -4.08 -0.51
CA LEU A 90 2.43 -3.33 -0.95
C LEU A 90 1.19 -4.21 -0.99
N THR A 91 1.30 -5.44 -1.50
CA THR A 91 0.22 -6.42 -1.55
C THR A 91 -0.31 -6.72 -0.14
N LEU A 92 0.57 -6.98 0.84
CA LEU A 92 0.16 -7.19 2.23
C LEU A 92 -0.57 -5.98 2.83
N ALA A 93 0.00 -4.78 2.64
CA ALA A 93 -0.61 -3.55 3.13
C ALA A 93 -1.98 -3.28 2.48
N HIS A 94 -2.15 -3.66 1.21
CA HIS A 94 -3.42 -3.58 0.48
C HIS A 94 -4.47 -4.54 1.04
N GLU A 95 -4.11 -5.79 1.30
CA GLU A 95 -5.00 -6.76 1.94
C GLU A 95 -5.42 -6.33 3.36
N LEU A 96 -4.50 -5.71 4.12
CA LEU A 96 -4.86 -5.05 5.38
C LEU A 96 -5.85 -3.91 5.18
N GLY A 97 -5.76 -3.16 4.08
CA GLY A 97 -6.78 -2.19 3.70
C GLY A 97 -8.17 -2.82 3.57
N HIS A 98 -8.27 -3.99 2.93
CA HIS A 98 -9.54 -4.72 2.87
C HIS A 98 -10.03 -5.18 4.25
N LYS A 99 -9.14 -5.69 5.10
CA LYS A 99 -9.50 -6.04 6.49
C LYS A 99 -10.00 -4.80 7.25
N PHE A 100 -9.19 -3.75 7.39
CA PHE A 100 -9.52 -2.62 8.27
C PHE A 100 -10.65 -1.73 7.75
N LEU A 101 -10.82 -1.59 6.43
CA LEU A 101 -11.84 -0.72 5.85
C LEU A 101 -13.11 -1.46 5.43
N HIS A 102 -13.00 -2.75 5.08
CA HIS A 102 -14.06 -3.47 4.37
C HIS A 102 -14.44 -4.83 5.00
N GLU A 103 -13.96 -5.16 6.21
CA GLU A 103 -14.25 -6.44 6.89
C GLU A 103 -15.75 -6.75 6.95
N TYR A 104 -16.61 -5.75 7.12
CA TYR A 104 -18.06 -5.92 7.18
C TYR A 104 -18.67 -6.52 5.89
N VAL A 105 -17.99 -6.37 4.74
CA VAL A 105 -18.38 -7.00 3.46
C VAL A 105 -17.79 -8.40 3.38
N TYR A 106 -16.50 -8.53 3.68
CA TYR A 106 -15.76 -9.79 3.59
C TYR A 106 -16.31 -10.86 4.55
N ARG A 107 -16.78 -10.47 5.75
CA ARG A 107 -17.49 -11.34 6.70
C ARG A 107 -18.72 -12.01 6.11
N LYS A 108 -19.41 -11.36 5.16
CA LYS A 108 -20.61 -11.91 4.51
C LYS A 108 -20.27 -12.89 3.40
N ALA A 109 -19.04 -12.85 2.89
CA ALA A 109 -18.62 -13.57 1.69
C ALA A 109 -18.13 -15.01 1.96
N GLN A 110 -17.90 -15.38 3.23
CA GLN A 110 -17.66 -16.76 3.72
C GLN A 110 -16.71 -17.58 2.81
N PHE A 111 -15.53 -17.03 2.51
CA PHE A 111 -14.53 -17.69 1.67
C PHE A 111 -13.18 -17.84 2.40
N ASN A 112 -12.52 -18.97 2.16
CA ASN A 112 -11.15 -19.30 2.56
C ASN A 112 -10.38 -20.04 1.44
N LEU A 113 -10.97 -20.07 0.23
CA LEU A 113 -10.42 -20.77 -0.93
C LEU A 113 -10.52 -19.86 -2.14
N MET A 114 -9.53 -19.94 -3.03
CA MET A 114 -9.46 -19.12 -4.24
C MET A 114 -10.73 -19.22 -5.10
N SER A 115 -11.28 -20.42 -5.30
CA SER A 115 -12.52 -20.59 -6.09
C SER A 115 -13.73 -19.86 -5.49
N LYS A 116 -13.84 -19.80 -4.17
CA LYS A 116 -14.88 -19.05 -3.47
C LYS A 116 -14.61 -17.54 -3.52
N TYR A 117 -13.35 -17.12 -3.43
CA TYR A 117 -12.96 -15.73 -3.61
C TYR A 117 -13.29 -15.23 -5.02
N VAL A 118 -12.97 -16.00 -6.06
CA VAL A 118 -13.33 -15.70 -7.46
C VAL A 118 -14.84 -15.55 -7.61
N ASN A 119 -15.63 -16.47 -7.04
CA ASN A 119 -17.08 -16.36 -7.04
C ASN A 119 -17.57 -15.09 -6.34
N PHE A 120 -16.96 -14.72 -5.20
CA PHE A 120 -17.29 -13.47 -4.51
C PHE A 120 -16.99 -12.25 -5.38
N ILE A 121 -15.79 -12.17 -5.97
CA ILE A 121 -15.36 -11.05 -6.81
C ILE A 121 -16.24 -10.91 -8.06
N ASN A 122 -16.58 -12.02 -8.72
CA ASN A 122 -17.43 -12.01 -9.92
C ASN A 122 -18.87 -11.58 -9.62
N ASN A 123 -19.33 -11.72 -8.37
CA ASN A 123 -20.65 -11.26 -7.92
C ASN A 123 -20.59 -9.89 -7.23
N PHE A 124 -19.40 -9.29 -7.12
CA PHE A 124 -19.22 -7.97 -6.52
C PHE A 124 -19.49 -6.89 -7.57
N PRO A 125 -20.42 -5.93 -7.33
CA PRO A 125 -20.65 -4.85 -8.27
C PRO A 125 -19.36 -4.09 -8.62
N ILE A 126 -19.08 -3.92 -9.92
CA ILE A 126 -17.79 -3.36 -10.40
C ILE A 126 -17.45 -2.03 -9.72
N GLU A 127 -18.40 -1.08 -9.70
CA GLU A 127 -18.21 0.25 -9.09
C GLU A 127 -17.88 0.16 -7.59
N GLU A 128 -18.50 -0.79 -6.87
CA GLU A 128 -18.26 -0.97 -5.45
C GLU A 128 -16.91 -1.67 -5.21
N ARG A 129 -16.49 -2.56 -6.11
CA ARG A 129 -15.16 -3.18 -6.09
C ARG A 129 -14.07 -2.13 -6.33
N GLU A 130 -14.18 -1.34 -7.40
CA GLU A 130 -13.23 -0.27 -7.72
C GLU A 130 -13.05 0.71 -6.57
N LYS A 131 -14.16 1.04 -5.88
CA LYS A 131 -14.12 1.84 -4.66
C LYS A 131 -13.33 1.16 -3.54
N ALA A 132 -13.58 -0.11 -3.27
CA ALA A 132 -12.84 -0.86 -2.25
C ALA A 132 -11.33 -0.94 -2.57
N GLU A 133 -10.99 -1.24 -3.82
CA GLU A 133 -9.61 -1.30 -4.31
C GLU A 133 -8.89 0.03 -4.12
N TRP A 134 -9.51 1.13 -4.56
CA TRP A 134 -8.95 2.47 -4.39
C TRP A 134 -8.72 2.81 -2.92
N GLN A 135 -9.68 2.53 -2.04
CA GLN A 135 -9.55 2.77 -0.60
C GLN A 135 -8.45 1.91 0.04
N ALA A 136 -8.32 0.65 -0.39
CA ALA A 136 -7.29 -0.26 0.10
C ALA A 136 -5.89 0.17 -0.34
N TYR A 137 -5.70 0.62 -1.59
CA TYR A 137 -4.44 1.19 -2.06
C TYR A 137 -4.08 2.49 -1.35
N GLU A 138 -5.05 3.38 -1.12
CA GLU A 138 -4.84 4.62 -0.39
C GLU A 138 -4.38 4.33 1.05
N PHE A 139 -5.00 3.35 1.72
CA PHE A 139 -4.59 2.89 3.04
C PHE A 139 -3.18 2.29 3.03
N ALA A 140 -2.89 1.40 2.07
CA ALA A 140 -1.59 0.73 1.94
C ALA A 140 -0.44 1.74 1.78
N GLY A 141 -0.62 2.71 0.88
CA GLY A 141 0.36 3.78 0.67
C GLY A 141 0.57 4.64 1.90
N ARG A 142 -0.49 4.89 2.68
CA ARG A 142 -0.41 5.68 3.92
C ARG A 142 0.32 4.97 5.06
N ILE A 143 0.12 3.67 5.20
CA ILE A 143 0.79 2.92 6.27
C ILE A 143 2.23 2.57 5.92
N LEU A 144 2.56 2.30 4.65
CA LEU A 144 3.95 2.02 4.24
C LEU A 144 4.79 3.28 4.09
N ILE A 145 4.16 4.42 3.76
CA ILE A 145 4.82 5.69 3.51
C ILE A 145 4.16 6.78 4.39
N PRO A 146 4.44 6.80 5.71
CA PRO A 146 3.86 7.79 6.63
C PRO A 146 4.19 9.23 6.18
N GLN A 147 3.19 10.12 6.22
CA GLN A 147 3.29 11.47 5.63
C GLN A 147 4.45 12.29 6.22
N GLN A 148 4.61 12.31 7.54
CA GLN A 148 5.67 13.09 8.20
C GLN A 148 7.07 12.58 7.80
N ALA A 149 7.23 11.25 7.77
CA ALA A 149 8.48 10.64 7.33
C ALA A 149 8.75 10.90 5.85
N LEU A 150 7.72 10.88 4.99
CA LEU A 150 7.84 11.20 3.56
C LEU A 150 8.36 12.63 3.34
N VAL A 151 7.76 13.62 4.01
CA VAL A 151 8.20 15.02 3.91
C VAL A 151 9.66 15.15 4.35
N SER A 152 10.01 14.61 5.52
CA SER A 152 11.37 14.69 6.07
C SER A 152 12.39 14.02 5.15
N LYS A 153 12.13 12.78 4.70
CA LYS A 153 13.03 12.02 3.82
C LYS A 153 13.14 12.65 2.44
N PHE A 154 12.05 13.16 1.88
CA PHE A 154 12.08 13.84 0.59
C PHE A 154 12.94 15.11 0.64
N ASN A 155 12.75 15.97 1.65
CA ASN A 155 13.56 17.18 1.78
C ASN A 155 15.06 16.88 1.92
N ALA A 156 15.41 15.91 2.78
CA ALA A 156 16.80 15.47 2.96
C ALA A 156 17.39 14.86 1.66
N ALA A 157 16.59 14.08 0.92
CA ALA A 157 17.01 13.51 -0.36
C ALA A 157 17.27 14.60 -1.41
N ILE A 158 16.41 15.62 -1.50
CA ILE A 158 16.62 16.75 -2.41
C ILE A 158 17.91 17.49 -2.06
N GLU A 159 18.16 17.79 -0.78
CA GLU A 159 19.41 18.43 -0.34
C GLU A 159 20.64 17.60 -0.73
N THR A 160 20.58 16.29 -0.53
CA THR A 160 21.67 15.37 -0.86
C THR A 160 21.92 15.34 -2.38
N VAL A 161 20.88 15.19 -3.19
CA VAL A 161 20.99 15.18 -4.67
C VAL A 161 21.59 16.49 -5.18
N GLN A 162 21.13 17.64 -4.68
CA GLN A 162 21.67 18.94 -5.10
C GLN A 162 23.17 19.06 -4.75
N LYS A 163 23.57 18.58 -3.58
CA LYS A 163 24.97 18.59 -3.14
C LYS A 163 25.86 17.68 -3.99
N GLU A 164 25.37 16.49 -4.35
CA GLU A 164 26.15 15.49 -5.10
C GLU A 164 26.23 15.79 -6.60
N THR A 165 25.21 16.44 -7.17
CA THR A 165 25.10 16.69 -8.60
C THR A 165 25.41 18.12 -9.02
N GLU A 166 25.48 19.04 -8.05
CA GLU A 166 25.54 20.49 -8.27
C GLU A 166 24.35 21.05 -9.10
N ILE A 167 23.29 20.26 -9.27
CA ILE A 167 22.06 20.68 -9.95
C ILE A 167 21.12 21.28 -8.91
N SER A 168 20.84 22.57 -9.02
CA SER A 168 19.83 23.23 -8.19
C SER A 168 18.42 22.72 -8.51
N TYR A 169 17.59 22.58 -7.48
CA TYR A 169 16.17 22.24 -7.62
C TYR A 169 15.41 23.28 -8.45
N LYS A 170 15.79 24.56 -8.38
CA LYS A 170 15.19 25.62 -9.21
C LYS A 170 15.49 25.44 -10.70
N ASP A 171 16.66 24.90 -11.02
CA ASP A 171 17.12 24.76 -12.40
C ASP A 171 16.52 23.52 -13.08
N ASN A 172 16.36 22.42 -12.33
CA ASN A 172 15.78 21.19 -12.86
C ASN A 172 15.10 20.33 -11.78
N HIS A 173 13.98 20.80 -11.25
CA HIS A 173 13.20 20.09 -10.24
C HIS A 173 12.85 18.65 -10.66
N ALA A 174 12.44 18.43 -11.91
CA ALA A 174 12.02 17.09 -12.37
C ALA A 174 13.15 16.06 -12.26
N LYS A 175 14.38 16.42 -12.65
CA LYS A 175 15.54 15.53 -12.51
C LYS A 175 15.92 15.31 -11.05
N VAL A 176 15.90 16.37 -10.23
CA VAL A 176 16.26 16.27 -8.81
C VAL A 176 15.24 15.42 -8.04
N GLU A 177 13.94 15.56 -8.33
CA GLU A 177 12.85 14.74 -7.78
C GLU A 177 13.00 13.27 -8.18
N ASP A 178 13.26 12.98 -9.46
CA ASP A 178 13.47 11.63 -9.96
C ASP A 178 14.62 10.93 -9.26
N MET A 179 15.77 11.62 -9.13
CA MET A 179 16.94 11.10 -8.42
C MET A 179 16.66 10.91 -6.93
N ALA A 180 15.97 11.86 -6.28
CA ALA A 180 15.60 11.74 -4.87
C ALA A 180 14.73 10.51 -4.62
N ILE A 181 13.72 10.27 -5.46
CA ILE A 181 12.86 9.10 -5.32
C ILE A 181 13.66 7.81 -5.55
N LYS A 182 14.37 7.74 -6.67
CA LYS A 182 15.04 6.51 -7.12
C LYS A 182 16.18 6.07 -6.21
N TYR A 183 17.00 7.01 -5.75
CA TYR A 183 18.23 6.68 -5.01
C TYR A 183 18.06 6.74 -3.49
N TYR A 184 17.03 7.43 -2.99
CA TYR A 184 16.89 7.65 -1.54
C TYR A 184 15.56 7.13 -0.99
N LEU A 185 14.43 7.48 -1.62
CA LEU A 185 13.13 7.16 -1.03
C LEU A 185 12.74 5.69 -1.21
N GLN A 186 13.05 5.08 -2.36
CA GLN A 186 12.74 3.66 -2.58
C GLN A 186 13.40 2.76 -1.53
N GLU A 187 14.67 3.03 -1.21
CA GLU A 187 15.41 2.31 -0.17
C GLU A 187 14.83 2.64 1.22
N ALA A 188 14.65 3.92 1.55
CA ALA A 188 14.18 4.34 2.87
C ALA A 188 12.83 3.73 3.26
N PHE A 189 11.89 3.62 2.32
CA PHE A 189 10.55 3.07 2.57
C PHE A 189 10.43 1.58 2.22
N ASN A 190 11.43 1.02 1.52
CA ASN A 190 11.40 -0.32 0.94
C ASN A 190 10.11 -0.58 0.13
N VAL A 191 9.85 0.32 -0.83
CA VAL A 191 8.71 0.28 -1.75
C VAL A 191 9.15 0.74 -3.15
N SER A 192 8.36 0.42 -4.17
CA SER A 192 8.64 0.88 -5.53
C SER A 192 8.34 2.37 -5.71
N GLU A 193 8.85 2.95 -6.79
CA GLU A 193 8.73 4.36 -7.14
C GLU A 193 7.27 4.84 -7.25
N ILE A 194 6.38 4.02 -7.83
CA ILE A 194 5.01 4.41 -8.16
C ILE A 194 4.21 4.82 -6.89
N PRO A 195 4.13 3.99 -5.83
CA PRO A 195 3.51 4.40 -4.57
C PRO A 195 4.08 5.69 -3.97
N ILE A 196 5.40 5.90 -4.07
CA ILE A 196 6.05 7.12 -3.54
C ILE A 196 5.58 8.35 -4.31
N ARG A 197 5.56 8.30 -5.65
CA ARG A 197 5.08 9.41 -6.49
C ARG A 197 3.64 9.76 -6.19
N ILE A 198 2.76 8.75 -6.17
CA ILE A 198 1.34 8.94 -5.85
C ILE A 198 1.17 9.66 -4.52
N ARG A 199 1.96 9.28 -3.50
CA ARG A 199 1.91 9.90 -2.16
C ARG A 199 2.44 11.33 -2.17
N LEU A 200 3.57 11.58 -2.82
CA LEU A 200 4.13 12.93 -2.96
C LEU A 200 3.17 13.90 -3.65
N GLU A 201 2.48 13.45 -4.70
CA GLU A 201 1.47 14.22 -5.43
C GLU A 201 0.19 14.40 -4.61
N THR A 202 -0.35 13.31 -4.05
CA THR A 202 -1.60 13.32 -3.27
C THR A 202 -1.52 14.19 -2.02
N GLU A 203 -0.34 14.28 -1.40
CA GLU A 203 -0.08 15.10 -0.22
C GLU A 203 0.34 16.56 -0.59
N GLY A 204 0.43 16.88 -1.89
CA GLY A 204 0.84 18.19 -2.40
C GLY A 204 2.28 18.57 -2.04
N ILE A 205 3.14 17.60 -1.72
CA ILE A 205 4.51 17.85 -1.24
C ILE A 205 5.37 18.44 -2.36
N ILE A 206 5.28 17.85 -3.55
CA ILE A 206 6.01 18.33 -4.73
C ILE A 206 5.55 19.74 -5.12
N GLU A 207 4.24 19.98 -5.14
CA GLU A 207 3.69 21.29 -5.50
C GLU A 207 4.16 22.39 -4.54
N LYS A 208 4.03 22.17 -3.23
CA LYS A 208 4.49 23.11 -2.20
C LYS A 208 5.98 23.41 -2.31
N ARG A 209 6.81 22.40 -2.58
CA ARG A 209 8.26 22.60 -2.74
C ARG A 209 8.61 23.41 -3.98
N ARG A 210 7.94 23.14 -5.11
CA ARG A 210 8.11 23.94 -6.34
C ARG A 210 7.68 25.40 -6.14
N LEU A 211 6.72 25.66 -5.25
CA LEU A 211 6.30 27.01 -4.85
C LEU A 211 7.19 27.64 -3.77
N GLY A 212 8.13 26.89 -3.17
CA GLY A 212 9.04 27.37 -2.12
C GLY A 212 8.45 27.40 -0.70
N GLU A 213 7.38 26.65 -0.45
CA GLU A 213 6.65 26.63 0.83
C GLU A 213 7.17 25.59 1.84
N THR A 214 8.12 24.75 1.44
CA THR A 214 8.70 23.62 2.22
C THR A 214 10.13 23.31 1.83
#